data_AF-A0A816GIT9-F1
#
_entry.id   AF-A0A816GIT9-F1
#
_cell.length_a   1.000
_cell.length_b   1.000
_cell.length_c   1.000
_cell.angle_alpha   90.00
_cell.angle_beta   90.00
_cell.angle_gamma   90.00
#
_symmetry.space_group_name_H-M   'P 1'
#
loop_
_entity.id
_entity.type
_entity.pdbx_description
1 polymer ?
#
loop_
_entity_poly.entity_id
_entity_poly.type
_entity_poly.pdbx_seq_one_letter_code
_entity_poly.pdbx_strand_id
1 'polypeptide(L)'
;MRLTNLLITQFLIWTLIIQSVSTTIIYYVTTRRNGGRGENYGSTNGGTELWIRGGGFVPNAFTGLSVSSTNYKVKLVNYYTIYDCDVDANEITDTRLLCYTVAMPEGTYLARVYVNDNLISLDQYTRQGDANFQSSGNYTPM
;
A
#
# COMPACT_ATOMS: atom_id res chain seq x y z
N MET A 1 40.32 14.73 -36.46
CA MET A 1 38.98 15.27 -36.13
C MET A 1 37.99 14.10 -36.01
N ARG A 2 38.05 13.30 -34.92
CA ARG A 2 37.19 12.09 -34.78
C ARG A 2 37.13 11.52 -33.35
N LEU A 3 37.20 12.36 -32.31
CA LEU A 3 37.18 11.90 -30.90
C LEU A 3 36.07 12.54 -30.04
N THR A 4 35.24 13.43 -30.61
CA THR A 4 34.18 14.12 -29.86
C THR A 4 32.80 13.45 -29.94
N ASN A 5 32.60 12.48 -30.83
CA ASN A 5 31.29 11.85 -31.05
C ASN A 5 31.01 10.58 -30.21
N LEU A 6 32.00 10.02 -29.50
CA LEU A 6 31.80 8.80 -28.72
C LEU A 6 31.38 9.05 -27.25
N LEU A 7 31.64 10.24 -26.71
CA LEU A 7 31.32 10.57 -25.31
C LEU A 7 29.88 11.05 -25.14
N ILE A 8 29.28 11.62 -26.19
CA ILE A 8 27.89 12.13 -26.16
C ILE A 8 26.89 10.96 -26.22
N THR A 9 27.24 9.87 -26.93
CA THR A 9 26.38 8.68 -27.02
C THR A 9 26.39 7.84 -25.75
N GLN A 10 27.44 7.84 -24.94
CA GLN A 10 27.44 7.15 -23.64
C GLN A 10 26.67 7.90 -22.54
N PHE A 11 26.61 9.24 -22.60
CA PHE A 11 25.83 10.04 -21.65
C PHE A 11 24.31 9.92 -21.89
N LEU A 12 23.88 9.77 -23.15
CA LEU A 12 22.45 9.60 -23.47
C LEU A 12 21.89 8.21 -23.11
N ILE A 13 22.75 7.18 -22.97
CA ILE A 13 22.31 5.83 -22.61
C ILE A 13 22.16 5.66 -21.08
N TRP A 14 22.78 6.51 -20.27
CA TRP A 14 22.59 6.52 -18.81
C TRP A 14 21.43 7.41 -18.33
N THR A 15 20.83 8.22 -19.22
CA THR A 15 19.74 9.14 -18.84
C THR A 15 18.35 8.62 -19.18
N LEU A 16 18.22 7.35 -19.61
CA LEU A 16 16.94 6.77 -19.99
C LEU A 16 16.77 5.33 -19.48
N ILE A 17 17.02 5.12 -18.19
CA ILE A 17 16.36 4.06 -17.43
C ILE A 17 15.63 4.73 -16.26
N ILE A 18 14.68 5.62 -16.57
CA ILE A 18 13.55 5.81 -15.67
C ILE A 18 12.76 4.51 -15.84
N GLN A 19 13.09 3.48 -15.04
CA GLN A 19 12.15 2.39 -14.83
C GLN A 19 10.84 3.08 -14.46
N SER A 20 9.80 2.86 -15.26
CA SER A 20 8.45 3.30 -14.95
C SER A 20 8.12 2.75 -13.57
N VAL A 21 8.28 3.57 -12.53
CA VAL A 21 7.74 3.26 -11.22
C VAL A 21 6.25 3.26 -11.48
N SER A 22 5.65 2.06 -11.53
CA SER A 22 4.19 1.94 -11.51
C SER A 22 3.76 2.76 -10.30
N THR A 23 3.15 3.92 -10.53
CA THR A 23 2.82 4.83 -9.45
C THR A 23 1.69 4.17 -8.69
N THR A 24 2.01 3.47 -7.59
CA THR A 24 0.99 2.90 -6.73
C THR A 24 0.14 4.04 -6.17
N ILE A 25 -1.17 3.95 -6.29
CA ILE A 25 -2.11 4.94 -5.75
C ILE A 25 -3.04 4.25 -4.79
N ILE A 26 -3.25 4.84 -3.61
CA ILE A 26 -4.23 4.38 -2.63
C ILE A 26 -5.52 5.17 -2.81
N TYR A 27 -6.63 4.45 -2.99
CA TYR A 27 -7.94 5.04 -3.14
C TYR A 27 -8.68 5.15 -1.81
N TYR A 28 -8.83 4.02 -1.10
CA TYR A 28 -9.53 3.94 0.18
C TYR A 28 -9.26 2.59 0.87
N VAL A 29 -9.65 2.47 2.13
CA VAL A 29 -9.69 1.18 2.85
C VAL A 29 -11.12 0.80 3.22
N THR A 30 -11.38 -0.50 3.32
CA THR A 30 -12.67 -1.03 3.77
C THR A 30 -12.48 -2.35 4.49
N THR A 31 -13.36 -2.68 5.43
CA THR A 31 -13.35 -3.94 6.17
C THR A 31 -14.16 -5.04 5.51
N ARG A 32 -14.72 -4.78 4.32
CA ARG A 32 -15.44 -5.78 3.54
C ARG A 32 -14.77 -5.97 2.19
N ARG A 33 -14.69 -7.22 1.74
CA ARG A 33 -14.05 -7.56 0.46
C ARG A 33 -14.53 -6.70 -0.70
N ASN A 34 -15.83 -6.40 -0.79
CA ASN A 34 -16.40 -5.51 -1.81
C ASN A 34 -17.08 -4.27 -1.20
N GLY A 35 -16.59 -3.82 -0.04
CA GLY A 35 -17.12 -2.64 0.63
C GLY A 35 -16.80 -1.33 -0.09
N GLY A 36 -17.64 -0.35 0.14
CA GLY A 36 -17.46 1.02 -0.31
C GLY A 36 -16.57 1.85 0.63
N ARG A 37 -16.40 3.11 0.27
CA ARG A 37 -15.74 4.11 1.12
C ARG A 37 -16.56 4.32 2.39
N GLY A 38 -15.88 4.45 3.52
CA GLY A 38 -16.53 4.64 4.82
C GLY A 38 -17.04 3.34 5.47
N GLU A 39 -16.81 2.19 4.87
CA GLU A 39 -17.01 0.89 5.53
C GLU A 39 -15.67 0.42 6.11
N ASN A 40 -15.09 1.19 7.02
CA ASN A 40 -13.69 1.07 7.48
C ASN A 40 -13.57 0.87 8.99
N TYR A 41 -14.56 0.21 9.61
CA TYR A 41 -14.66 0.00 11.06
C TYR A 41 -14.38 -1.45 11.43
N GLY A 42 -13.72 -1.68 12.57
CA GLY A 42 -13.38 -3.01 13.05
C GLY A 42 -13.17 -3.12 14.56
N SER A 43 -12.95 -4.36 14.99
CA SER A 43 -12.78 -4.76 16.40
C SER A 43 -11.50 -4.20 17.03
N THR A 44 -11.53 -3.92 18.33
CA THR A 44 -10.32 -3.60 19.13
C THR A 44 -9.48 -4.84 19.42
N ASN A 45 -10.07 -6.04 19.33
CA ASN A 45 -9.35 -7.30 19.53
C ASN A 45 -8.49 -7.71 18.32
N GLY A 46 -8.51 -6.92 17.24
CA GLY A 46 -7.86 -7.26 15.98
C GLY A 46 -8.65 -8.29 15.17
N GLY A 47 -7.98 -8.98 14.24
CA GLY A 47 -8.57 -9.98 13.35
C GLY A 47 -9.53 -9.42 12.30
N THR A 48 -9.72 -8.09 12.26
CA THR A 48 -10.55 -7.47 11.23
C THR A 48 -9.81 -7.51 9.89
N GLU A 49 -10.47 -8.04 8.86
CA GLU A 49 -10.03 -7.92 7.46
C GLU A 49 -10.01 -6.45 7.06
N LEU A 50 -8.90 -5.97 6.53
CA LEU A 50 -8.77 -4.63 6.00
C LEU A 50 -8.29 -4.72 4.55
N TRP A 51 -9.20 -4.39 3.64
CA TRP A 51 -8.98 -4.33 2.21
C TRP A 51 -8.54 -2.92 1.82
N ILE A 52 -7.30 -2.79 1.42
CA ILE A 52 -6.75 -1.57 0.85
C ILE A 52 -7.00 -1.58 -0.65
N ARG A 53 -7.74 -0.58 -1.13
CA ARG A 53 -8.09 -0.42 -2.55
C ARG A 53 -7.19 0.63 -3.19
N GLY A 54 -6.71 0.31 -4.38
CA GLY A 54 -5.74 1.14 -5.08
C GLY A 54 -5.52 0.69 -6.51
N GLY A 55 -4.39 1.07 -7.06
CA GLY A 55 -3.90 0.61 -8.35
C GLY A 55 -2.38 0.61 -8.38
N GLY A 56 -1.78 -0.26 -9.21
CA GLY A 56 -0.34 -0.34 -9.33
C GLY A 56 0.33 -1.02 -8.14
N PHE A 57 -0.36 -1.91 -7.41
CA PHE A 57 0.27 -2.70 -6.35
C PHE A 57 1.22 -3.74 -6.92
N VAL A 58 0.87 -4.34 -8.06
CA VAL A 58 1.67 -5.39 -8.70
C VAL A 58 2.42 -4.78 -9.90
N PRO A 59 3.75 -4.93 -10.01
CA PRO A 59 4.48 -4.52 -11.20
C PRO A 59 3.89 -5.20 -12.43
N ASN A 60 3.78 -4.49 -13.55
CA ASN A 60 3.27 -5.03 -14.82
C ASN A 60 3.87 -6.42 -15.10
N ALA A 61 3.03 -7.40 -15.49
CA ALA A 61 3.45 -8.79 -15.77
C ALA A 61 4.60 -8.90 -16.80
N PHE A 62 4.77 -7.88 -17.64
CA PHE A 62 5.88 -7.75 -18.58
C PHE A 62 7.26 -7.50 -17.94
N THR A 63 7.31 -7.16 -16.65
CA THR A 63 8.56 -6.93 -15.90
C THR A 63 9.15 -8.22 -15.32
N GLY A 64 8.45 -9.35 -15.41
CA GLY A 64 8.91 -10.65 -14.89
C GLY A 64 8.97 -10.74 -13.36
N LEU A 65 8.58 -9.69 -12.63
CA LEU A 65 8.50 -9.68 -11.17
C LEU A 65 7.19 -10.35 -10.74
N SER A 66 7.30 -11.47 -10.01
CA SER A 66 6.15 -12.12 -9.40
C SER A 66 5.77 -11.42 -8.09
N VAL A 67 4.48 -11.47 -7.74
CA VAL A 67 3.97 -11.00 -6.43
C VAL A 67 4.74 -11.65 -5.26
N SER A 68 5.19 -12.89 -5.42
CA SER A 68 5.98 -13.62 -4.42
C SER A 68 7.36 -13.02 -4.12
N SER A 69 7.87 -12.14 -5.00
CA SER A 69 9.15 -11.46 -4.81
C SER A 69 9.01 -10.06 -4.19
N THR A 70 7.77 -9.56 -4.06
CA THR A 70 7.50 -8.21 -3.55
C THR A 70 7.13 -8.27 -2.07
N ASN A 71 7.82 -7.49 -1.24
CA ASN A 71 7.55 -7.39 0.19
C ASN A 71 6.54 -6.27 0.44
N TYR A 72 5.34 -6.62 0.89
CA TYR A 72 4.31 -5.66 1.26
C TYR A 72 4.19 -5.58 2.78
N LYS A 73 4.20 -4.36 3.31
CA LYS A 73 3.92 -4.11 4.72
C LYS A 73 2.84 -3.05 4.84
N VAL A 74 1.94 -3.24 5.79
CA VAL A 74 0.92 -2.25 6.12
C VAL A 74 1.06 -1.92 7.59
N LYS A 75 1.06 -0.62 7.89
CA LYS A 75 1.07 -0.11 9.26
C LYS A 75 -0.14 0.78 9.48
N LEU A 76 -0.82 0.60 10.59
CA LEU A 76 -1.91 1.44 11.06
C LEU A 76 -1.32 2.47 12.01
N VAL A 77 -1.33 3.72 11.59
CA VAL A 77 -0.62 4.81 12.26
C VAL A 77 -1.62 5.84 12.76
N ASN A 78 -1.56 6.17 14.04
CA ASN A 78 -2.18 7.39 14.57
C ASN A 78 -1.07 8.37 15.01
N TYR A 79 -1.43 9.44 15.72
CA TYR A 79 -0.47 10.44 16.18
C TYR A 79 0.59 9.93 17.18
N TYR A 80 0.32 8.84 17.89
CA TYR A 80 1.10 8.38 19.04
C TYR A 80 1.63 6.95 18.92
N THR A 81 0.97 6.11 18.12
CA THR A 81 1.19 4.67 18.06
C THR A 81 1.13 4.15 16.63
N ILE A 82 1.86 3.06 16.42
CA ILE A 82 1.96 2.35 15.15
C ILE A 82 1.68 0.88 15.46
N TYR A 83 0.72 0.33 14.74
CA TYR A 83 0.38 -1.09 14.79
C TYR A 83 0.64 -1.73 13.43
N ASP A 84 1.18 -2.94 13.42
CA ASP A 84 1.31 -3.69 12.17
C ASP A 84 -0.07 -4.21 11.73
N CYS A 85 -0.26 -4.38 10.42
CA CYS A 85 -1.38 -5.08 9.84
C CYS A 85 -0.82 -6.25 9.02
N ASP A 86 -1.21 -7.47 9.39
CA ASP A 86 -0.64 -8.69 8.86
C ASP A 86 -1.13 -8.93 7.44
N VAL A 87 -0.28 -8.63 6.46
CA VAL A 87 -0.63 -8.71 5.03
C VAL A 87 -0.80 -10.15 4.61
N ASP A 88 -1.91 -10.46 3.95
CA ASP A 88 -2.11 -11.75 3.28
C ASP A 88 -1.53 -11.70 1.87
N ALA A 89 -0.36 -12.33 1.71
CA ALA A 89 0.35 -12.38 0.43
C ALA A 89 -0.44 -13.08 -0.70
N ASN A 90 -1.43 -13.90 -0.38
CA ASN A 90 -2.25 -14.61 -1.38
C ASN A 90 -3.39 -13.73 -1.93
N GLU A 91 -3.75 -12.66 -1.23
CA GLU A 91 -4.88 -11.79 -1.56
C GLU A 91 -4.44 -10.40 -2.09
N ILE A 92 -3.25 -10.36 -2.68
CA ILE A 92 -2.70 -9.17 -3.35
C ILE A 92 -2.98 -9.25 -4.84
N THR A 93 -3.65 -8.22 -5.35
CA THR A 93 -3.82 -8.00 -6.79
C THR A 93 -3.38 -6.58 -7.12
N ASP A 94 -3.31 -6.24 -8.41
CA ASP A 94 -2.95 -4.89 -8.83
C ASP A 94 -3.84 -3.79 -8.21
N THR A 95 -5.09 -4.12 -7.88
CA THR A 95 -6.10 -3.17 -7.41
C THR A 95 -6.49 -3.31 -5.93
N ARG A 96 -6.02 -4.37 -5.26
CA ARG A 96 -6.34 -4.58 -3.85
C ARG A 96 -5.24 -5.32 -3.10
N LEU A 97 -5.15 -5.03 -1.80
CA LEU A 97 -4.30 -5.72 -0.85
C LEU A 97 -5.13 -6.01 0.40
N LEU A 98 -5.05 -7.23 0.93
CA LEU A 98 -5.68 -7.62 2.19
C LEU A 98 -4.64 -7.62 3.31
N CYS A 99 -5.00 -7.08 4.47
CA CYS A 99 -4.27 -7.31 5.70
C CYS A 99 -5.23 -7.53 6.88
N TYR A 100 -4.74 -8.16 7.94
CA TYR A 100 -5.48 -8.40 9.17
C TYR A 100 -4.97 -7.48 10.27
N THR A 101 -5.89 -6.76 10.89
CA THR A 101 -5.57 -5.88 12.01
C THR A 101 -5.10 -6.67 13.24
N VAL A 102 -4.13 -6.13 13.99
CA VAL A 102 -3.79 -6.63 15.34
C VAL A 102 -4.68 -5.99 16.40
N ALA A 103 -4.64 -6.50 17.63
CA ALA A 103 -5.30 -5.87 18.75
C ALA A 103 -4.78 -4.44 18.96
N MET A 104 -5.69 -3.46 18.98
CA MET A 104 -5.35 -2.05 19.12
C MET A 104 -6.46 -1.30 19.87
N PRO A 105 -6.14 -0.19 20.57
CA PRO A 105 -7.14 0.62 21.25
C PRO A 105 -8.12 1.28 20.27
N GLU A 106 -9.28 1.68 20.79
CA GLU A 106 -10.23 2.49 20.02
C GLU A 106 -9.57 3.74 19.47
N GLY A 107 -9.83 4.04 18.20
CA GLY A 107 -9.23 5.19 17.55
C GLY A 107 -9.30 5.15 16.03
N THR A 108 -8.80 6.23 15.42
CA THR A 108 -8.67 6.35 13.97
C THR A 108 -7.21 6.23 13.58
N TYR A 109 -6.91 5.33 12.65
CA TYR A 109 -5.56 4.98 12.22
C TYR A 109 -5.45 5.10 10.70
N LEU A 110 -4.47 5.84 10.20
CA LEU A 110 -4.18 5.90 8.77
C LEU A 110 -3.43 4.64 8.34
N ALA A 111 -3.92 3.95 7.31
CA ALA A 111 -3.23 2.82 6.71
C ALA A 111 -2.05 3.29 5.84
N ARG A 112 -0.83 3.07 6.31
CA ARG A 112 0.43 3.35 5.61
C ARG A 112 0.95 2.08 4.94
N VAL A 113 1.07 2.12 3.61
CA VAL A 113 1.50 0.98 2.79
C VAL A 113 2.96 1.13 2.40
N TYR A 114 3.72 0.05 2.50
CA TYR A 114 5.10 -0.06 2.07
C TYR A 114 5.19 -1.15 1.02
N VAL A 115 5.91 -0.87 -0.07
CA VAL A 115 6.20 -1.82 -1.15
C VAL A 115 7.71 -1.91 -1.30
N ASN A 116 8.29 -3.08 -1.05
CA ASN A 116 9.74 -3.30 -1.00
C ASN A 116 10.45 -2.29 -0.08
N ASP A 117 9.92 -2.12 1.12
CA ASP A 117 10.37 -1.16 2.14
C ASP A 117 10.25 0.32 1.74
N ASN A 118 9.77 0.63 0.54
CA ASN A 118 9.47 2.00 0.12
C ASN A 118 8.07 2.39 0.59
N LEU A 119 7.99 3.44 1.38
CA LEU A 119 6.72 3.99 1.86
C LEU A 119 5.99 4.71 0.74
N ILE A 120 4.72 4.37 0.52
CA ILE A 120 3.86 5.12 -0.40
C ILE A 120 3.60 6.51 0.18
N SER A 121 3.94 7.53 -0.60
CA SER A 121 3.86 8.92 -0.15
C SER A 121 2.41 9.38 -0.05
N LEU A 122 2.13 10.37 0.80
CA LEU A 122 0.76 10.83 1.08
C LEU A 122 0.09 11.53 -0.11
N ASP A 123 0.84 12.06 -1.06
CA ASP A 123 0.34 12.58 -2.34
C ASP A 123 -0.20 11.48 -3.26
N GLN A 124 0.23 10.24 -3.06
CA GLN A 124 -0.30 9.06 -3.76
C GLN A 124 -1.57 8.50 -3.11
N TYR A 125 -2.13 9.19 -2.10
CA TYR A 125 -3.42 8.87 -1.51
C TYR A 125 -4.45 9.82 -2.11
N THR A 126 -5.48 9.27 -2.76
CA THR A 126 -6.54 10.11 -3.37
C THR A 126 -7.18 11.02 -2.33
N ARG A 127 -7.50 10.47 -1.16
CA ARG A 127 -7.91 11.21 0.04
C ARG A 127 -7.42 10.44 1.27
N GLN A 128 -6.59 11.06 2.10
CA GLN A 128 -6.05 10.40 3.30
C GLN A 128 -7.16 9.90 4.24
N GLY A 129 -8.24 10.68 4.39
CA GLY A 129 -9.39 10.30 5.23
C GLY A 129 -10.08 9.00 4.80
N ASP A 130 -10.05 8.67 3.51
CA ASP A 130 -10.63 7.43 3.00
C ASP A 130 -9.75 6.20 3.30
N ALA A 131 -8.48 6.42 3.64
CA ALA A 131 -7.53 5.37 4.00
C ALA A 131 -7.39 5.19 5.52
N ASN A 132 -8.26 5.85 6.30
CA ASN A 132 -8.34 5.63 7.73
C ASN A 132 -9.07 4.33 8.05
N PHE A 133 -8.68 3.65 9.11
CA PHE A 133 -9.39 2.56 9.75
C PHE A 133 -9.83 3.00 11.14
N GLN A 134 -11.04 2.66 11.53
CA GLN A 134 -11.61 2.98 12.84
C GLN A 134 -11.74 1.72 13.69
N SER A 135 -10.90 1.61 14.71
CA SER A 135 -11.04 0.55 15.71
C SER A 135 -12.08 0.99 16.75
N SER A 136 -13.07 0.14 17.03
CA SER A 136 -14.12 0.42 18.02
C SER A 136 -14.64 -0.85 18.70
N GLY A 137 -14.87 -0.73 20.00
CA GLY A 137 -15.50 -1.72 20.86
C GLY A 137 -16.90 -2.11 20.41
N ASN A 138 -17.61 -1.24 19.68
CA ASN A 138 -18.94 -1.56 19.11
C ASN A 138 -18.90 -2.70 18.08
N TYR A 139 -17.72 -2.98 17.51
CA TYR A 139 -17.49 -4.07 16.57
C TYR A 139 -16.69 -5.22 17.19
N THR A 140 -16.57 -5.22 18.51
CA THR A 140 -15.83 -6.22 19.27
C THR A 140 -16.81 -7.16 19.95
N PRO A 141 -16.84 -8.47 19.60
CA PRO A 141 -17.67 -9.44 20.31
C PRO A 141 -17.32 -9.45 21.79
N MET A 142 -18.35 -9.47 22.65
CA MET A 142 -18.23 -9.54 24.10
C MET A 142 -17.79 -10.92 24.59
#